data_AF-X1H577-F1
#
_entry.id   AF-X1H577-F1
#
_cell.length_a   1.000
_cell.length_b   1.000
_cell.length_c   1.000
_cell.angle_alpha   90.00
_cell.angle_beta   90.00
_cell.angle_gamma   90.00
#
_symmetry.space_group_name_H-M   'P 1'
#
loop_
_entity.id
_entity.type
_entity.pdbx_description
1 polymer ?
#
loop_
_entity_poly.entity_id
_entity_poly.type
_entity_poly.pdbx_seq_one_letter_code
_entity_poly.pdbx_strand_id
1 'polypeptide(L)'
;MSSKTMVRTGILFILLFAACENNIIQRAASDYFQYREGNWWQLASNQDTMMVEVEAVDTLLQIECFTVSFGGYPKYLFKKPNAISQYIKIIHNFGGEDYTVVEDFIKRIELPLVNGNAWQDSLVDSIFISGAWIKAKFYIIGSISGFESVGGYGDVYTIALKNVEVVILPDTVIT
;
A
#
# COMPACT_ATOMS: atom_id res chain seq x y z
N MET A 1 -46.77 22.42 -46.54
CA MET A 1 -46.49 22.76 -45.12
C MET A 1 -46.73 21.52 -44.27
N SER A 2 -45.68 20.80 -43.86
CA SER A 2 -45.65 20.09 -42.58
C SER A 2 -44.23 19.63 -42.32
N SER A 3 -43.69 20.15 -41.23
CA SER A 3 -42.34 19.98 -40.72
C SER A 3 -42.41 19.00 -39.55
N LYS A 4 -41.40 18.13 -39.39
CA LYS A 4 -40.49 18.15 -38.24
C LYS A 4 -39.62 16.89 -38.22
N THR A 5 -38.34 17.14 -38.44
CA THR A 5 -37.19 16.25 -38.34
C THR A 5 -37.10 15.68 -36.92
N MET A 6 -37.44 14.39 -36.76
CA MET A 6 -37.41 13.67 -35.48
C MET A 6 -36.25 12.66 -35.46
N VAL A 7 -35.02 13.09 -35.72
CA VAL A 7 -33.83 12.21 -35.60
C VAL A 7 -32.60 13.07 -35.28
N ARG A 8 -32.53 13.68 -34.10
CA ARG A 8 -31.28 14.39 -33.69
C ARG A 8 -30.93 14.31 -32.20
N THR A 9 -31.81 13.79 -31.35
CA THR A 9 -31.61 13.81 -29.89
C THR A 9 -30.96 12.53 -29.33
N GLY A 10 -30.94 11.42 -30.09
CA GLY A 10 -30.39 10.14 -29.61
C GLY A 10 -28.88 9.97 -29.73
N ILE A 11 -28.22 10.73 -30.61
CA ILE A 11 -26.77 10.59 -30.88
C ILE A 11 -25.92 11.34 -29.83
N LEU A 12 -26.48 12.37 -29.20
CA LEU A 12 -25.75 13.18 -28.21
C LEU A 12 -25.48 12.42 -26.90
N PHE A 13 -26.32 11.44 -26.54
CA PHE A 13 -26.16 10.66 -25.31
C PHE A 13 -25.07 9.59 -25.42
N ILE A 14 -24.81 9.06 -26.63
CA ILE A 14 -23.76 8.05 -26.87
C ILE A 14 -22.37 8.71 -26.91
N LEU A 15 -22.28 9.95 -27.40
CA LEU A 15 -21.03 10.72 -27.42
C LEU A 15 -20.55 11.17 -26.02
N LEU A 16 -21.46 11.27 -25.03
CA LEU A 16 -21.11 11.63 -23.65
C LEU A 16 -20.38 10.50 -22.90
N PHE A 17 -20.56 9.24 -23.29
CA PHE A 17 -19.84 8.10 -22.70
C PHE A 17 -18.52 7.78 -23.41
N ALA A 18 -18.29 8.31 -24.61
CA ALA A 18 -17.07 8.05 -25.40
C ALA A 18 -15.88 8.94 -25.01
N ALA A 19 -16.10 9.98 -24.19
CA ALA A 19 -15.07 10.97 -23.81
C ALA A 19 -14.39 10.70 -22.46
N CYS A 20 -14.66 9.55 -21.82
CA CYS A 20 -13.97 9.15 -20.61
C CYS A 20 -13.12 7.92 -20.95
N GLU A 21 -11.87 8.13 -21.35
CA GLU A 21 -10.83 7.09 -21.36
C GLU A 21 -10.57 6.64 -19.91
N ASN A 22 -11.54 5.94 -19.34
CA ASN A 22 -11.51 5.54 -17.96
C ASN A 22 -11.00 4.11 -17.92
N ASN A 23 -9.67 3.97 -17.91
CA ASN A 23 -8.99 2.68 -17.86
C ASN A 23 -9.19 1.94 -16.52
N ILE A 24 -10.07 2.40 -15.63
CA ILE A 24 -10.37 1.78 -14.32
C ILE A 24 -10.63 0.27 -14.41
N ILE A 25 -11.40 -0.18 -15.41
CA ILE A 25 -11.71 -1.62 -15.56
C ILE A 25 -10.45 -2.40 -15.98
N GLN A 26 -9.65 -1.85 -16.91
CA GLN A 26 -8.38 -2.45 -17.31
C GLN A 26 -7.36 -2.44 -16.17
N ARG A 27 -7.38 -1.40 -15.31
CA ARG A 27 -6.53 -1.23 -14.11
C ARG A 27 -6.89 -2.20 -12.97
N ALA A 28 -8.18 -2.53 -12.81
CA ALA A 28 -8.62 -3.52 -11.84
C ALA A 28 -8.31 -4.96 -12.30
N ALA A 29 -8.20 -5.17 -13.62
CA ALA A 29 -7.95 -6.48 -14.22
C ALA A 29 -6.46 -6.75 -14.50
N SER A 30 -5.60 -5.73 -14.60
CA SER A 30 -4.16 -5.90 -14.85
C SER A 30 -3.38 -6.10 -13.55
N ASP A 31 -2.36 -6.96 -13.59
CA ASP A 31 -1.44 -7.09 -12.46
C ASP A 31 -0.43 -5.94 -12.45
N TYR A 32 -0.81 -4.84 -11.81
CA TYR A 32 0.01 -3.62 -11.72
C TYR A 32 1.36 -3.86 -11.02
N PHE A 33 1.41 -4.79 -10.06
CA PHE A 33 2.61 -5.08 -9.28
C PHE A 33 3.12 -6.48 -9.65
N GLN A 34 4.09 -6.54 -10.57
CA GLN A 34 4.66 -7.81 -11.02
C GLN A 34 5.66 -8.35 -9.99
N TYR A 35 5.14 -9.06 -8.98
CA TYR A 35 5.92 -9.74 -7.93
C TYR A 35 6.59 -11.03 -8.42
N ARG A 36 7.43 -10.96 -9.45
CA ARG A 36 8.27 -12.09 -9.88
C ARG A 36 9.69 -11.87 -9.39
N GLU A 37 10.30 -12.93 -8.85
CA GLU A 37 11.71 -12.92 -8.46
C GLU A 37 12.61 -12.42 -9.60
N GLY A 38 13.59 -11.58 -9.26
CA GLY A 38 14.50 -10.97 -10.23
C GLY A 38 13.94 -9.75 -10.96
N ASN A 39 12.68 -9.37 -10.72
CA ASN A 39 12.16 -8.08 -11.17
C ASN A 39 12.70 -6.94 -10.31
N TRP A 40 12.85 -5.79 -10.95
CA TRP A 40 13.24 -4.55 -10.33
C TRP A 40 12.13 -3.53 -10.49
N TRP A 41 11.75 -2.87 -9.40
CA TRP A 41 10.89 -1.69 -9.47
C TRP A 41 11.70 -0.44 -9.15
N GLN A 42 11.37 0.63 -9.85
CA GLN A 42 11.95 1.93 -9.57
C GLN A 42 10.90 2.75 -8.82
N LEU A 43 11.20 3.08 -7.57
CA LEU A 43 10.46 4.09 -6.83
C LEU A 43 11.18 5.41 -6.98
N ALA A 44 10.59 6.30 -7.79
CA ALA A 44 11.02 7.68 -7.86
C ALA A 44 10.25 8.49 -6.80
N SER A 45 10.99 9.13 -5.90
CA SER A 45 10.51 10.25 -5.11
C SER A 45 11.08 11.55 -5.70
N ASN A 46 10.54 12.70 -5.30
CA ASN A 46 11.00 14.01 -5.79
C ASN A 46 12.48 14.30 -5.47
N GLN A 47 13.13 13.51 -4.62
CA GLN A 47 14.50 13.73 -4.14
C GLN A 47 15.44 12.55 -4.39
N ASP A 48 14.91 11.34 -4.58
CA ASP A 48 15.72 10.13 -4.67
C ASP A 48 15.01 9.06 -5.51
N THR A 49 15.79 8.20 -6.14
CA THR A 49 15.32 7.07 -6.94
C THR A 49 15.84 5.79 -6.29
N MET A 50 14.93 5.02 -5.71
CA MET A 50 15.25 3.76 -5.05
C MET A 50 14.88 2.59 -5.97
N MET A 51 15.86 1.72 -6.19
CA MET A 51 15.62 0.42 -6.82
C MET A 51 15.13 -0.56 -5.76
N VAL A 52 14.08 -1.29 -6.09
CA VAL A 52 13.46 -2.32 -5.24
C VAL A 52 13.65 -3.65 -5.95
N GLU A 53 14.44 -4.53 -5.35
CA GLU A 53 14.62 -5.90 -5.81
C GLU A 53 13.50 -6.77 -5.25
N VAL A 54 12.89 -7.59 -6.10
CA VAL A 54 11.98 -8.66 -5.67
C VAL A 54 12.80 -9.93 -5.48
N GLU A 55 12.95 -10.34 -4.23
CA GLU A 55 13.67 -11.54 -3.83
C GLU A 55 12.75 -12.77 -3.86
N ALA A 56 13.29 -13.94 -3.51
CA ALA A 56 12.54 -15.19 -3.42
C ALA A 56 11.38 -15.07 -2.40
N VAL A 57 10.31 -15.84 -2.66
CA VAL A 57 9.13 -15.90 -1.79
C VAL A 57 9.52 -16.49 -0.43
N ASP A 58 9.01 -15.89 0.63
CA ASP A 58 9.16 -16.35 2.02
C ASP A 58 7.78 -16.66 2.62
N THR A 59 7.73 -17.32 3.78
CA THR A 59 6.50 -17.61 4.51
C THR A 59 6.55 -17.02 5.91
N LEU A 60 5.71 -16.02 6.17
CA LEU A 60 5.55 -15.40 7.49
C LEU A 60 4.12 -15.59 7.98
N LEU A 61 3.97 -16.01 9.24
CA LEU A 61 2.65 -16.30 9.85
C LEU A 61 1.78 -17.22 8.96
N GLN A 62 2.39 -18.20 8.30
CA GLN A 62 1.75 -19.14 7.37
C GLN A 62 1.19 -18.47 6.08
N ILE A 63 1.64 -17.26 5.75
CA ILE A 63 1.28 -16.53 4.53
C ILE A 63 2.52 -16.40 3.64
N GLU A 64 2.39 -16.82 2.38
CA GLU A 64 3.40 -16.58 1.35
C GLU A 64 3.53 -15.08 1.08
N CYS A 65 4.76 -14.58 1.19
CA CYS A 65 5.11 -13.18 1.07
C CYS A 65 6.21 -12.99 0.04
N PHE A 66 6.08 -11.92 -0.74
CA PHE A 66 7.14 -11.41 -1.59
C PHE A 66 8.07 -10.54 -0.75
N THR A 67 9.36 -10.89 -0.75
CA THR A 67 10.38 -10.11 -0.08
C THR A 67 10.86 -9.02 -1.02
N VAL A 68 10.83 -7.78 -0.56
CA VAL A 68 11.32 -6.61 -1.31
C VAL A 68 12.35 -5.86 -0.49
N SER A 69 13.49 -5.55 -1.09
CA SER A 69 14.56 -4.82 -0.42
C SER A 69 14.48 -3.32 -0.73
N PHE A 70 14.27 -2.51 0.31
CA PHE A 70 14.33 -1.05 0.21
C PHE A 70 15.63 -0.56 0.84
N GLY A 71 16.65 -0.25 0.02
CA GLY A 71 17.94 0.23 0.52
C GLY A 71 18.63 -0.76 1.47
N GLY A 72 18.49 -2.06 1.22
CA GLY A 72 19.08 -3.13 2.04
C GLY A 72 18.24 -3.59 3.23
N TYR A 73 17.06 -3.00 3.44
CA TYR A 73 16.13 -3.43 4.48
C TYR A 73 14.99 -4.26 3.86
N PRO A 74 14.88 -5.56 4.18
CA PRO A 74 13.81 -6.38 3.65
C PRO A 74 12.47 -5.94 4.22
N LYS A 75 11.46 -5.94 3.36
CA LYS A 75 10.05 -5.84 3.72
C LYS A 75 9.32 -7.01 3.08
N TYR A 76 8.39 -7.57 3.84
CA TYR A 76 7.58 -8.70 3.37
C TYR A 76 6.20 -8.18 3.01
N LEU A 77 5.85 -8.34 1.74
CA LEU A 77 4.60 -7.90 1.16
C LEU A 77 3.78 -9.10 0.72
N PHE A 78 2.46 -9.01 0.85
CA PHE A 78 1.58 -9.96 0.18
C PHE A 78 0.39 -9.24 -0.44
N LYS A 79 -0.09 -9.81 -1.54
CA LYS A 79 -1.16 -9.21 -2.35
C LYS A 79 -2.51 -9.80 -1.96
N LYS A 80 -3.41 -8.94 -1.50
CA LYS A 80 -4.86 -9.19 -1.39
C LYS A 80 -5.58 -8.61 -2.61
N PRO A 81 -6.82 -9.01 -2.90
CA PRO A 81 -7.60 -8.45 -4.00
C PRO A 81 -7.75 -6.92 -3.96
N ASN A 82 -7.79 -6.33 -2.77
CA ASN A 82 -8.01 -4.90 -2.53
C ASN A 82 -6.82 -4.17 -1.90
N ALA A 83 -5.67 -4.84 -1.75
CA ALA A 83 -4.54 -4.24 -1.05
C ALA A 83 -3.22 -4.96 -1.30
N ILE A 84 -2.13 -4.21 -1.26
CA ILE A 84 -0.82 -4.75 -0.92
C ILE A 84 -0.66 -4.57 0.58
N SER A 85 -0.51 -5.67 1.29
CA SER A 85 -0.32 -5.70 2.74
C SER A 85 1.16 -5.89 3.06
N GLN A 86 1.64 -5.32 4.15
CA GLN A 86 3.02 -5.40 4.61
C GLN A 86 3.05 -6.00 6.01
N TYR A 87 3.98 -6.93 6.24
CA TYR A 87 4.30 -7.45 7.57
C TYR A 87 4.96 -6.37 8.44
N ILE A 88 4.48 -6.23 9.67
CA ILE A 88 5.01 -5.32 10.69
C ILE A 88 5.31 -6.14 11.94
N LYS A 89 6.54 -5.99 12.45
CA LYS A 89 6.96 -6.50 13.74
C LYS A 89 7.55 -5.38 14.56
N ILE A 90 7.00 -5.14 15.75
CA ILE A 90 7.55 -4.21 16.74
C ILE A 90 8.06 -5.02 17.91
N ILE A 91 9.35 -4.85 18.21
CA ILE A 91 10.05 -5.55 19.30
C ILE A 91 10.38 -4.54 20.39
N HIS A 92 10.17 -4.91 21.64
CA HIS A 92 10.65 -4.21 22.82
C HIS A 92 11.74 -5.02 23.48
N ASN A 93 12.94 -4.45 23.61
CA ASN A 93 14.03 -5.07 24.35
C ASN A 93 13.92 -4.72 25.84
N PHE A 94 13.84 -5.73 26.70
CA PHE A 94 13.84 -5.56 28.16
C PHE A 94 14.73 -6.62 28.81
N GLY A 95 15.67 -6.18 29.65
CA GLY A 95 16.58 -7.10 30.35
C GLY A 95 17.50 -7.92 29.44
N GLY A 96 17.73 -7.47 28.20
CA GLY A 96 18.52 -8.21 27.20
C GLY A 96 17.73 -9.24 26.40
N GLU A 97 16.42 -9.39 26.67
CA GLU A 97 15.51 -10.23 25.89
C GLU A 97 14.62 -9.39 24.98
N ASP A 98 14.30 -9.94 23.81
CA ASP A 98 13.43 -9.32 22.82
C ASP A 98 11.99 -9.83 22.98
N TYR A 99 11.07 -8.92 23.23
CA TYR A 99 9.64 -9.19 23.34
C TYR A 99 8.89 -8.62 22.15
N THR A 100 8.22 -9.47 21.38
CA THR A 100 7.34 -9.02 20.30
C THR A 100 6.10 -8.36 20.90
N VAL A 101 5.89 -7.07 20.65
CA VAL A 101 4.70 -6.33 21.08
C VAL A 101 3.61 -6.37 20.02
N VAL A 102 3.98 -6.21 18.74
CA VAL A 102 3.08 -6.27 17.59
C VAL A 102 3.71 -7.17 16.54
N GLU A 103 2.93 -8.08 15.97
CA GLU A 103 3.33 -8.93 14.85
C GLU A 103 2.10 -9.27 14.00
N ASP A 104 1.89 -8.51 12.93
CA ASP A 104 0.75 -8.70 12.02
C ASP A 104 1.00 -8.00 10.68
N PHE A 105 0.04 -8.11 9.78
CA PHE A 105 0.04 -7.44 8.49
C PHE A 105 -0.92 -6.26 8.42
N ILE A 106 -0.42 -5.17 7.86
CA ILE A 106 -1.18 -3.93 7.67
C ILE A 106 -1.34 -3.60 6.19
N LYS A 107 -2.44 -2.94 5.80
CA LYS A 107 -2.62 -2.43 4.44
C LYS A 107 -1.59 -1.35 4.13
N ARG A 108 -0.61 -1.67 3.27
CA ARG A 108 0.40 -0.72 2.80
C ARG A 108 -0.10 0.13 1.64
N ILE A 109 -0.70 -0.50 0.64
CA ILE A 109 -1.24 0.15 -0.56
C ILE A 109 -2.66 -0.34 -0.78
N GLU A 110 -3.62 0.57 -0.95
CA GLU A 110 -4.99 0.20 -1.33
C GLU A 110 -5.11 0.00 -2.84
N LEU A 111 -5.83 -1.05 -3.24
CA LEU A 111 -6.12 -1.39 -4.63
C LEU A 111 -7.64 -1.31 -4.91
N PRO A 112 -8.05 -0.98 -6.15
CA PRO A 112 -7.21 -0.57 -7.28
C PRO A 112 -6.61 0.83 -7.10
N LEU A 113 -5.54 1.14 -7.84
CA LEU A 113 -4.94 2.47 -7.82
C LEU A 113 -5.87 3.46 -8.53
N VAL A 114 -6.43 4.40 -7.76
CA VAL A 114 -7.33 5.44 -8.25
C VAL A 114 -6.79 6.79 -7.81
N ASN A 115 -6.63 7.70 -8.78
CA ASN A 115 -6.12 9.04 -8.50
C ASN A 115 -6.99 9.76 -7.46
N GLY A 116 -6.36 10.36 -6.45
CA GLY A 116 -7.04 11.02 -5.33
C GLY A 116 -7.55 10.08 -4.24
N ASN A 117 -7.43 8.76 -4.39
CA ASN A 117 -7.78 7.83 -3.31
C ASN A 117 -6.81 7.99 -2.13
N ALA A 118 -7.34 7.89 -0.91
CA ALA A 118 -6.57 7.95 0.32
C ALA A 118 -7.08 6.90 1.30
N TRP A 119 -6.16 6.30 2.05
CA TRP A 119 -6.46 5.27 3.03
C TRP A 119 -5.65 5.47 4.29
N GLN A 120 -6.11 4.82 5.35
CA GLN A 120 -5.39 4.70 6.61
C GLN A 120 -5.58 3.30 7.18
N ASP A 121 -4.60 2.83 7.93
CA ASP A 121 -4.69 1.58 8.67
C ASP A 121 -3.81 1.64 9.93
N SER A 122 -4.10 0.78 10.92
CA SER A 122 -3.31 0.73 12.15
C SER A 122 -3.24 -0.66 12.76
N LEU A 123 -2.10 -0.97 13.38
CA LEU A 123 -1.93 -2.07 14.31
C LEU A 123 -1.73 -1.49 15.72
N VAL A 124 -2.43 -2.03 16.70
CA VAL A 124 -2.31 -1.63 18.10
C VAL A 124 -2.34 -2.90 18.94
N ASP A 125 -1.31 -3.10 19.75
CA ASP A 125 -1.26 -4.24 20.67
C ASP A 125 -0.44 -3.89 21.92
N SER A 126 -0.46 -4.79 22.89
CA SER A 126 0.23 -4.64 24.16
C SER A 126 0.68 -5.96 24.75
N ILE A 127 1.79 -5.92 25.47
CA ILE A 127 2.34 -7.07 26.20
C ILE A 127 2.62 -6.67 27.66
N PHE A 128 2.45 -7.61 28.58
CA PHE A 128 2.76 -7.42 30.00
C PHE A 128 4.13 -8.03 30.32
N ILE A 129 5.09 -7.20 30.72
CA ILE A 129 6.47 -7.60 31.02
C ILE A 129 6.89 -6.96 32.34
N SER A 130 7.46 -7.77 33.25
CA SER A 130 8.03 -7.29 34.52
C SER A 130 7.13 -6.34 35.32
N GLY A 131 5.84 -6.66 35.42
CA GLY A 131 4.90 -5.85 36.20
C GLY A 131 4.30 -4.65 35.46
N ALA A 132 4.64 -4.44 34.19
CA ALA A 132 4.26 -3.25 33.45
C ALA A 132 3.68 -3.59 32.06
N TRP A 133 2.70 -2.80 31.61
CA TRP A 133 2.13 -2.94 30.27
C TRP A 133 2.90 -2.10 29.27
N ILE A 134 3.46 -2.73 28.25
CA ILE A 134 4.09 -2.09 27.10
C ILE A 134 3.06 -2.06 25.97
N LYS A 135 2.77 -0.87 25.43
CA LYS A 135 1.83 -0.72 24.31
C LYS A 135 2.57 -0.24 23.08
N ALA A 136 2.27 -0.81 21.93
CA ALA A 136 2.80 -0.35 20.66
C ALA A 136 1.66 -0.07 19.67
N LYS A 137 1.88 0.94 18.83
CA LYS A 137 0.99 1.32 17.75
C LYS A 137 1.80 1.58 16.49
N PHE A 138 1.40 0.94 15.40
CA PHE A 138 1.83 1.26 14.06
C PHE A 138 0.67 1.89 13.31
N TYR A 139 0.93 2.96 12.56
CA TYR A 139 -0.06 3.63 11.75
C TYR A 139 0.51 4.00 10.38
N ILE A 140 -0.30 3.80 9.35
CA ILE A 140 0.02 4.16 7.97
C ILE A 140 -1.09 5.02 7.40
N ILE A 141 -0.69 6.11 6.75
CA ILE A 141 -1.55 6.90 5.87
C ILE A 141 -0.96 6.77 4.48
N GLY A 142 -1.81 6.48 3.50
CA GLY A 142 -1.42 6.53 2.12
C GLY A 142 -2.40 7.32 1.27
N SER A 143 -1.91 7.85 0.15
CA SER A 143 -2.74 8.45 -0.88
C SER A 143 -2.10 8.32 -2.25
N ILE A 144 -2.95 8.23 -3.27
CA ILE A 144 -2.54 8.34 -4.67
C ILE A 144 -2.60 9.82 -5.05
N SER A 145 -1.43 10.46 -5.16
CA SER A 145 -1.31 11.90 -5.38
C SER A 145 -1.38 12.31 -6.85
N GLY A 146 -1.24 11.36 -7.77
CA GLY A 146 -1.23 11.62 -9.20
C GLY A 146 -0.91 10.37 -10.01
N PHE A 147 -0.97 10.52 -11.33
CA PHE A 147 -0.43 9.54 -12.26
C PHE A 147 0.04 10.22 -13.54
N GLU A 148 0.96 9.59 -14.26
CA GLU A 148 1.42 9.98 -15.58
C GLU A 148 1.28 8.80 -16.54
N SER A 149 0.76 9.03 -17.74
CA SER A 149 0.70 7.98 -18.77
C SER A 149 2.00 7.92 -19.54
N VAL A 150 2.74 6.83 -19.39
CA VAL A 150 4.04 6.60 -20.02
C VAL A 150 3.87 5.61 -21.17
N GLY A 151 4.21 6.03 -22.39
CA GLY A 151 4.11 5.19 -23.59
C GLY A 151 4.85 3.86 -23.42
N GLY A 152 4.15 2.74 -23.62
CA GLY A 152 4.70 1.39 -23.44
C GLY A 152 4.59 0.81 -22.03
N TYR A 153 4.42 1.65 -21.00
CA TYR A 153 4.30 1.23 -19.60
C TYR A 153 2.90 1.45 -18.99
N GLY A 154 2.05 2.26 -19.64
CA GLY A 154 0.72 2.59 -19.15
C GLY A 154 0.74 3.70 -18.11
N ASP A 155 -0.29 3.74 -17.26
CA ASP A 155 -0.40 4.76 -16.21
C ASP A 155 0.53 4.43 -15.04
N VAL A 156 1.45 5.34 -14.71
CA VAL A 156 2.37 5.22 -13.58
C VAL A 156 1.87 6.12 -12.45
N TYR A 157 1.49 5.51 -11.32
CA TYR A 157 0.93 6.22 -10.17
C TYR A 157 1.99 6.69 -9.18
N THR A 158 1.78 7.90 -8.66
CA THR A 158 2.55 8.42 -7.52
C THR A 158 1.81 8.09 -6.23
N ILE A 159 2.48 7.35 -5.35
CA ILE A 159 1.96 6.96 -4.04
C ILE A 159 2.70 7.73 -2.95
N ALA A 160 1.97 8.53 -2.17
CA ALA A 160 2.50 9.15 -0.96
C ALA A 160 2.17 8.25 0.24
N LEU A 161 3.18 7.86 1.01
CA LEU A 161 3.04 7.07 2.23
C LEU A 161 3.64 7.81 3.42
N LYS A 162 2.93 7.81 4.55
CA LYS A 162 3.42 8.27 5.84
C LYS A 162 3.22 7.17 6.87
N ASN A 163 4.31 6.74 7.48
CA ASN A 163 4.32 5.73 8.53
C ASN A 163 4.66 6.38 9.87
N VAL A 164 3.98 5.96 10.93
CA VAL A 164 4.27 6.39 12.30
C VAL A 164 4.27 5.16 13.18
N GLU A 165 5.38 4.93 13.87
CA GLU A 165 5.52 3.91 14.90
C GLU A 165 5.61 4.60 16.26
N VAL A 166 4.83 4.13 17.23
CA VAL A 166 4.79 4.67 18.59
C VAL A 166 4.87 3.51 19.57
N VAL A 167 5.84 3.57 20.49
CA VAL A 167 5.94 2.67 21.64
C VAL A 167 5.69 3.49 22.90
N ILE A 168 4.69 3.09 23.67
CA ILE A 168 4.33 3.72 24.94
C ILE A 168 4.80 2.80 26.06
N LEU A 169 5.77 3.29 26.83
CA LEU A 169 6.27 2.65 28.03
C LEU A 169 5.48 3.18 29.23
N PRO A 170 5.24 2.37 30.26
CA PRO A 170 4.71 2.86 31.52
C PRO A 170 5.75 3.79 32.17
N ASP A 171 5.27 4.83 32.85
CA ASP A 171 6.13 5.66 33.69
C ASP A 171 6.78 4.76 34.74
N THR A 172 8.11 4.76 34.78
CA THR A 172 8.86 4.02 35.81
C THR A 172 8.55 4.63 37.17
N VAL A 173 7.60 4.07 37.91
CA VAL A 173 7.43 4.41 39.32
C VAL A 173 8.54 3.67 40.06
N ILE A 174 9.64 4.37 40.34
CA ILE A 174 10.64 3.92 41.29
C ILE A 174 9.99 4.05 42.68
N THR A 175 9.53 2.93 43.25
CA THR A 175 9.22 2.82 44.69
C THR A 175 10.36 2.15 45.43
#